data_AF-A0A397F9Y5-F1
#
_entry.id   AF-A0A397F9Y5-F1
#
_cell.length_a   1.000
_cell.length_b   1.000
_cell.length_c   1.000
_cell.angle_alpha   90.00
_cell.angle_beta   90.00
_cell.angle_gamma   90.00
#
_symmetry.space_group_name_H-M   'P 1'
#
loop_
_entity.id
_entity.type
_entity.pdbx_description
1 polymer ?
#
loop_
_entity_poly.entity_id
_entity_poly.type
_entity_poly.pdbx_seq_one_letter_code
_entity_poly.pdbx_strand_id
1 'polypeptide(L)'
;SLVVQASWQGDVVALIGAVGGVFYLLTAKKLRQEMDVFVFMTLLFAATALLHIPVFYAMDIDVRWTTDHHVGWFGWVQPDMLGVELYLVFVCTIIGTVGYISVMKYFDPIVVSVVMLLEPVLATAMGVFVGVDAVPGFLTWIGGSLVILGTGLVVLASANKIESHDVSDAIHKTPSTATVYSCKLKA
;
A
#
# COMPACT_ATOMS: atom_id res chain seq x y z
N SER A 1 3.53 -15.00 -26.77
CA SER A 1 2.86 -14.14 -25.79
C SER A 1 1.93 -13.21 -26.56
N LEU A 2 0.65 -13.16 -26.21
CA LEU A 2 -0.26 -12.13 -26.71
C LEU A 2 0.10 -10.83 -26.00
N VAL A 3 0.89 -9.99 -26.67
CA VAL A 3 1.13 -8.62 -26.20
C VAL A 3 -0.19 -7.88 -26.42
N VAL A 4 -0.93 -7.65 -25.33
CA VAL A 4 -2.10 -6.77 -25.34
C VAL A 4 -1.64 -5.43 -25.90
N GLN A 5 -2.22 -5.02 -27.01
CA GLN A 5 -1.86 -3.76 -27.66
C GLN A 5 -2.25 -2.59 -26.75
N ALA A 6 -1.33 -1.64 -26.58
CA ALA A 6 -1.63 -0.41 -25.86
C ALA A 6 -2.82 0.30 -26.52
N SER A 7 -3.84 0.59 -25.72
CA SER A 7 -5.06 1.26 -26.16
C SER A 7 -5.21 2.56 -25.40
N TRP A 8 -5.55 3.62 -26.11
CA TRP A 8 -5.79 4.94 -25.53
C TRP A 8 -6.88 4.89 -24.43
N GLN A 9 -7.84 3.97 -24.53
CA GLN A 9 -8.87 3.77 -23.51
C GLN A 9 -8.25 3.22 -22.21
N GLY A 10 -7.30 2.30 -22.34
CA GLY A 10 -6.54 1.76 -21.22
C GLY A 10 -5.73 2.85 -20.52
N ASP A 11 -5.09 3.73 -21.29
CA ASP A 11 -4.31 4.85 -20.75
C ASP A 11 -5.18 5.84 -19.97
N VAL A 12 -6.38 6.17 -20.48
CA VAL A 12 -7.34 7.03 -19.77
C VAL A 12 -7.82 6.38 -18.47
N VAL A 13 -8.17 5.08 -18.51
CA VAL A 13 -8.60 4.34 -17.33
C VAL A 13 -7.48 4.25 -16.30
N ALA A 14 -6.23 4.02 -16.72
CA ALA A 14 -5.07 4.00 -15.85
C ALA A 14 -4.83 5.36 -15.19
N LEU A 15 -4.99 6.47 -15.93
CA LEU A 15 -4.86 7.82 -15.38
C LEU A 15 -5.96 8.11 -14.34
N ILE A 16 -7.22 7.76 -14.64
CA ILE A 16 -8.34 7.91 -13.69
C ILE A 16 -8.07 7.07 -12.44
N GLY A 17 -7.59 5.84 -12.59
CA GLY A 17 -7.19 4.97 -11.49
C GLY A 17 -6.08 5.57 -10.63
N ALA A 18 -5.06 6.18 -11.25
CA ALA A 18 -3.98 6.84 -10.53
C ALA A 18 -4.49 8.05 -9.72
N VAL A 19 -5.36 8.88 -10.30
CA VAL A 19 -6.02 9.98 -9.59
C VAL A 19 -6.85 9.45 -8.42
N GLY A 20 -7.62 8.39 -8.62
CA GLY A 20 -8.37 7.70 -7.56
C GLY A 20 -7.47 7.17 -6.45
N GLY A 21 -6.31 6.59 -6.79
CA GLY A 21 -5.30 6.13 -5.84
C GLY A 21 -4.74 7.25 -4.98
N VAL A 22 -4.47 8.43 -5.55
CA VAL A 22 -4.02 9.61 -4.80
C VAL A 22 -5.11 10.07 -3.82
N PHE A 23 -6.36 10.20 -4.28
CA PHE A 23 -7.48 10.56 -3.40
C PHE A 23 -7.69 9.55 -2.28
N TYR A 24 -7.55 8.27 -2.59
CA TYR A 24 -7.59 7.19 -1.61
C TYR A 24 -6.50 7.38 -0.54
N LEU A 25 -5.23 7.54 -0.93
CA LEU A 25 -4.14 7.68 0.04
C LEU A 25 -4.30 8.92 0.93
N LEU A 26 -4.73 10.05 0.37
CA LEU A 26 -4.98 11.28 1.13
C LEU A 26 -6.14 11.13 2.11
N THR A 27 -7.23 10.50 1.69
CA THR A 27 -8.43 10.30 2.52
C THR A 27 -8.21 9.25 3.58
N ALA A 28 -7.58 8.13 3.21
CA ALA A 28 -7.21 7.05 4.11
C ALA A 28 -6.28 7.55 5.22
N LYS A 29 -5.28 8.39 4.90
CA LYS A 29 -4.43 9.03 5.92
C LYS A 29 -5.23 9.84 6.94
N LYS A 30 -6.11 10.73 6.48
CA LYS A 30 -6.94 11.57 7.36
C LYS A 30 -7.81 10.71 8.27
N LEU A 31 -8.55 9.77 7.68
CA LEU A 31 -9.48 8.92 8.42
C LEU A 31 -8.74 7.98 9.39
N ARG A 32 -7.56 7.49 9.01
CA ARG A 32 -6.71 6.65 9.86
C ARG A 32 -6.15 7.36 11.09
N GLN A 33 -6.00 8.69 11.05
CA GLN A 33 -5.58 9.46 12.23
C GLN A 33 -6.69 9.57 13.28
N GLU A 34 -7.95 9.53 12.85
CA GLU A 34 -9.13 9.68 13.72
C GLU A 34 -9.74 8.33 14.14
N MET A 35 -9.50 7.27 13.38
CA MET A 35 -10.13 5.96 13.59
C MET A 35 -9.13 4.85 13.92
N ASP A 36 -9.60 3.84 14.65
CA ASP A 36 -8.86 2.60 14.86
C ASP A 36 -8.72 1.80 13.56
N VAL A 37 -7.63 1.03 13.43
CA VAL A 37 -7.33 0.21 12.24
C VAL A 37 -8.46 -0.77 11.96
N PHE A 38 -8.97 -1.45 12.99
CA PHE A 38 -9.94 -2.51 12.81
C PHE A 38 -11.26 -1.97 12.26
N VAL A 39 -11.71 -0.83 12.77
CA VAL A 39 -12.94 -0.17 12.30
C VAL A 39 -12.75 0.32 10.86
N PHE A 40 -11.62 0.96 10.55
CA PHE A 40 -11.31 1.40 9.20
C PHE A 40 -11.32 0.22 8.21
N MET A 41 -10.66 -0.89 8.55
CA MET A 41 -10.60 -2.08 7.71
C MET A 41 -11.97 -2.71 7.47
N THR A 42 -12.76 -2.85 8.54
CA THR A 42 -14.09 -3.45 8.44
C THR A 42 -14.96 -2.62 7.49
N LEU A 43 -14.93 -1.29 7.62
CA LEU A 43 -15.66 -0.40 6.73
C LEU A 43 -15.12 -0.43 5.30
N LEU A 44 -13.80 -0.49 5.12
CA LEU A 44 -13.16 -0.58 3.80
C LEU A 44 -13.61 -1.87 3.09
N PHE A 45 -13.47 -3.03 3.73
CA PHE A 45 -13.87 -4.30 3.14
C PHE A 45 -15.38 -4.38 2.89
N ALA A 46 -16.21 -3.86 3.79
CA ALA A 46 -17.65 -3.80 3.58
C ALA A 46 -18.02 -2.91 2.38
N ALA A 47 -17.42 -1.73 2.27
CA ALA A 47 -17.63 -0.83 1.13
C ALA A 47 -17.14 -1.46 -0.18
N THR A 48 -15.96 -2.09 -0.18
CA THR A 48 -15.44 -2.80 -1.34
C THR A 48 -16.35 -3.96 -1.76
N ALA A 49 -16.84 -4.76 -0.82
CA ALA A 49 -17.78 -5.85 -1.11
C ALA A 49 -19.08 -5.33 -1.74
N LEU A 50 -19.63 -4.22 -1.22
CA LEU A 50 -20.82 -3.58 -1.80
C LEU A 50 -20.55 -3.01 -3.20
N LEU A 51 -19.36 -2.45 -3.43
CA LEU A 51 -18.97 -1.87 -4.72
C LEU A 51 -18.73 -2.94 -5.80
N HIS A 52 -18.39 -4.18 -5.42
CA HIS A 52 -18.26 -5.26 -6.39
C HIS A 52 -19.60 -5.65 -7.04
N ILE A 53 -20.72 -5.50 -6.33
CA ILE A 53 -22.06 -5.84 -6.86
C ILE A 53 -22.40 -5.09 -8.17
N PRO A 54 -22.34 -3.74 -8.23
CA PRO A 54 -22.59 -3.02 -9.48
C PRO A 54 -21.56 -3.31 -10.57
N VAL A 55 -20.32 -3.65 -10.21
CA VAL A 55 -19.29 -4.04 -11.20
C VAL A 55 -19.66 -5.36 -11.86
N PHE A 56 -20.08 -6.36 -11.08
CA PHE A 56 -20.54 -7.65 -11.63
C PHE A 56 -21.75 -7.48 -12.53
N TYR A 57 -22.69 -6.62 -12.15
CA TYR A 57 -23.84 -6.28 -12.99
C TYR A 57 -23.43 -5.58 -14.30
N ALA A 58 -22.52 -4.60 -14.23
CA ALA A 58 -22.06 -3.87 -15.41
C ALA A 58 -21.25 -4.74 -16.39
N MET A 59 -20.57 -5.77 -15.87
CA MET A 59 -19.78 -6.72 -16.65
C MET A 59 -20.58 -7.95 -17.11
N ASP A 60 -21.87 -8.03 -16.82
CA ASP A 60 -22.76 -9.16 -17.16
C ASP A 60 -22.19 -10.51 -16.66
N ILE A 61 -21.60 -10.52 -15.46
CA ILE A 61 -21.03 -11.73 -14.86
C ILE A 61 -22.16 -12.50 -14.18
N ASP A 62 -22.46 -13.69 -14.70
CA ASP A 62 -23.44 -14.62 -14.13
C ASP A 62 -22.97 -15.20 -12.78
N VAL A 63 -23.29 -14.52 -11.67
CA VAL A 63 -22.98 -15.03 -10.33
C VAL A 63 -24.15 -15.82 -9.76
N ARG A 64 -23.94 -17.13 -9.55
CA ARG A 64 -24.92 -18.07 -9.00
C ARG A 64 -24.60 -18.40 -7.55
N TRP A 65 -25.62 -18.67 -6.76
CA TRP A 65 -25.49 -19.16 -5.38
C TRP A 65 -25.08 -20.64 -5.35
N THR A 66 -23.86 -20.91 -5.81
CA THR A 66 -23.26 -22.24 -5.88
C THR A 66 -21.81 -22.21 -5.38
N THR A 67 -21.25 -23.38 -5.10
CA THR A 67 -19.83 -23.62 -4.81
C THR A 67 -19.03 -23.96 -6.06
N ASP A 68 -19.61 -23.80 -7.25
CA ASP A 68 -18.89 -23.94 -8.51
C ASP A 68 -17.77 -22.88 -8.62
N HIS A 69 -16.61 -23.29 -9.12
CA HIS A 69 -15.43 -22.44 -9.22
C HIS A 69 -15.65 -21.24 -10.15
N HIS A 70 -16.36 -21.44 -11.26
CA HIS A 70 -16.40 -20.46 -12.35
C HIS A 70 -17.54 -19.45 -12.21
N VAL A 71 -18.62 -19.84 -11.52
CA VAL A 71 -19.87 -19.06 -11.47
C VAL A 71 -20.40 -18.92 -10.04
N GLY A 72 -19.76 -19.53 -9.05
CA GLY A 72 -20.27 -19.62 -7.70
C GLY A 72 -19.77 -18.51 -6.77
N TRP A 73 -20.70 -17.91 -6.02
CA TRP A 73 -20.37 -17.03 -4.89
C TRP A 73 -19.44 -17.70 -3.86
N PHE A 74 -19.52 -19.02 -3.72
CA PHE A 74 -18.70 -19.82 -2.80
C PHE A 74 -17.70 -20.72 -3.53
N GLY A 75 -17.34 -20.39 -4.78
CA GLY A 75 -16.39 -21.16 -5.57
C GLY A 75 -15.01 -21.31 -4.92
N TRP A 76 -14.61 -20.34 -4.09
CA TRP A 76 -13.34 -20.33 -3.36
C TRP A 76 -13.26 -21.37 -2.22
N VAL A 77 -14.38 -21.96 -1.80
CA VAL A 77 -14.42 -22.97 -0.71
C VAL A 77 -13.95 -24.36 -1.19
N GLN A 78 -13.70 -24.52 -2.49
CA GLN A 78 -13.25 -25.80 -3.05
C GLN A 78 -11.85 -26.18 -2.53
N PRO A 79 -11.63 -27.47 -2.17
CA PRO A 79 -10.36 -27.93 -1.60
C PRO A 79 -9.12 -27.61 -2.44
N ASP A 80 -9.27 -27.60 -3.77
CA ASP A 80 -8.17 -27.37 -4.71
C ASP A 80 -7.65 -25.92 -4.68
N MET A 81 -8.48 -24.95 -4.29
CA MET A 81 -8.13 -23.52 -4.24
C MET A 81 -8.05 -22.96 -2.83
N LEU A 82 -8.71 -23.59 -1.86
CA LEU A 82 -8.85 -23.08 -0.50
C LEU A 82 -7.49 -22.69 0.11
N GLY A 83 -6.43 -23.49 -0.13
CA GLY A 83 -5.09 -23.17 0.35
C GLY A 83 -4.50 -21.89 -0.23
N VAL A 84 -4.67 -21.67 -1.53
CA VAL A 84 -4.19 -20.46 -2.23
C VAL A 84 -5.01 -19.24 -1.82
N GLU A 85 -6.33 -19.39 -1.72
CA GLU A 85 -7.23 -18.33 -1.30
C GLU A 85 -6.90 -17.87 0.14
N LEU A 86 -6.76 -18.82 1.07
CA LEU A 86 -6.39 -18.51 2.45
C LEU A 86 -5.02 -17.83 2.52
N TYR A 87 -4.05 -18.26 1.71
CA TYR A 87 -2.76 -17.59 1.63
C TYR A 87 -2.90 -16.14 1.16
N LEU A 88 -3.68 -15.88 0.11
CA LEU A 88 -3.94 -14.53 -0.38
C LEU A 88 -4.64 -13.67 0.67
N VAL A 89 -5.67 -14.18 1.32
CA VAL A 89 -6.43 -13.44 2.34
C VAL A 89 -5.56 -13.14 3.56
N PHE A 90 -4.87 -14.13 4.12
CA PHE A 90 -4.08 -13.93 5.34
C PHE A 90 -2.77 -13.16 5.08
N VAL A 91 -2.07 -13.45 3.99
CA VAL A 91 -0.77 -12.84 3.72
C VAL A 91 -0.93 -11.56 2.91
N CYS A 92 -1.52 -11.64 1.72
CA CYS A 92 -1.59 -10.47 0.84
C CYS A 92 -2.58 -9.41 1.35
N THR A 93 -3.77 -9.82 1.81
CA THR A 93 -4.79 -8.88 2.27
C THR A 93 -4.56 -8.43 3.71
N ILE A 94 -4.50 -9.35 4.68
CA ILE A 94 -4.32 -8.95 6.07
C ILE A 94 -2.93 -8.33 6.25
N ILE A 95 -1.83 -9.04 6.00
CA ILE A 95 -0.50 -8.46 6.26
C ILE A 95 -0.22 -7.27 5.32
N GLY A 96 -0.53 -7.38 4.03
CA GLY A 96 -0.30 -6.31 3.07
C GLY A 96 -1.17 -5.08 3.30
N THR A 97 -2.49 -5.21 3.10
CA THR A 97 -3.41 -4.06 3.20
C THR A 97 -3.49 -3.49 4.60
N VAL A 98 -3.54 -4.33 5.65
CA VAL A 98 -3.53 -3.84 7.05
C VAL A 98 -2.20 -3.21 7.41
N GLY A 99 -1.09 -3.76 6.93
CA GLY A 99 0.24 -3.16 7.07
C GLY A 99 0.27 -1.74 6.52
N TYR A 100 -0.12 -1.55 5.26
CA TYR A 100 -0.10 -0.23 4.62
C TYR A 100 -0.92 0.81 5.38
N ILE A 101 -2.16 0.49 5.70
CA ILE A 101 -3.04 1.42 6.41
C ILE A 101 -2.58 1.66 7.85
N SER A 102 -1.94 0.69 8.49
CA SER A 102 -1.34 0.90 9.81
C SER A 102 -0.20 1.91 9.75
N VAL A 103 0.69 1.77 8.75
CA VAL A 103 1.85 2.65 8.52
C VAL A 103 1.41 4.05 8.10
N MET A 104 0.27 4.18 7.39
CA MET A 104 -0.31 5.49 7.05
C MET A 104 -0.54 6.37 8.28
N LYS A 105 -0.75 5.84 9.49
CA LYS A 105 -0.87 6.71 10.69
C LYS A 105 0.42 7.51 10.94
N TYR A 106 1.58 6.92 10.68
CA TYR A 106 2.89 7.46 11.05
C TYR A 106 3.57 8.24 9.94
N PHE A 107 3.44 7.80 8.68
CA PHE A 107 4.16 8.41 7.56
C PHE A 107 3.26 9.27 6.67
N ASP A 108 3.85 10.26 6.01
CA ASP A 108 3.14 11.05 5.01
C ASP A 108 2.72 10.17 3.81
N PRO A 109 1.56 10.43 3.18
CA PRO A 109 1.07 9.64 2.03
C PRO A 109 2.08 9.53 0.88
N ILE A 110 2.92 10.55 0.69
CA ILE A 110 3.96 10.56 -0.33
C ILE A 110 5.02 9.47 -0.09
N VAL A 111 5.40 9.23 1.17
CA VAL A 111 6.38 8.19 1.56
C VAL A 111 5.79 6.82 1.28
N VAL A 112 4.53 6.62 1.67
CA VAL A 112 3.82 5.36 1.42
C VAL A 112 3.72 5.09 -0.09
N SER A 113 3.39 6.11 -0.88
CA SER A 113 3.29 5.98 -2.35
C SER A 113 4.61 5.62 -3.02
N VAL A 114 5.74 6.21 -2.63
CA VAL A 114 7.05 5.84 -3.21
C VAL A 114 7.53 4.45 -2.78
N VAL A 115 7.11 3.97 -1.60
CA VAL A 115 7.40 2.60 -1.16
C VAL A 115 6.56 1.58 -1.95
N MET A 116 5.31 1.93 -2.30
CA MET A 116 4.49 1.09 -3.17
C MET A 116 5.14 0.88 -4.56
N LEU A 117 5.99 1.80 -5.03
CA LEU A 117 6.76 1.59 -6.27
C LEU A 117 7.76 0.43 -6.18
N LEU A 118 8.17 0.00 -4.97
CA LEU A 118 9.02 -1.19 -4.80
C LEU A 118 8.25 -2.51 -4.93
N GLU A 119 6.92 -2.52 -4.81
CA GLU A 119 6.12 -3.75 -4.92
C GLU A 119 6.41 -4.55 -6.19
N PRO A 120 6.42 -3.97 -7.41
CA PRO A 120 6.75 -4.72 -8.62
C PRO A 120 8.19 -5.26 -8.60
N VAL A 121 9.13 -4.58 -7.95
CA VAL A 121 10.53 -5.04 -7.83
C VAL A 121 10.59 -6.28 -6.95
N LEU A 122 9.90 -6.26 -5.80
CA LEU A 122 9.81 -7.38 -4.88
C LEU A 122 9.03 -8.54 -5.49
N ALA A 123 7.92 -8.26 -6.17
CA ALA A 123 7.13 -9.27 -6.88
C ALA A 123 7.96 -10.00 -7.94
N THR A 124 8.73 -9.26 -8.74
CA THR A 124 9.65 -9.85 -9.73
C THR A 124 10.72 -10.71 -9.05
N ALA A 125 11.31 -10.24 -7.94
CA ALA A 125 12.31 -11.02 -7.21
C ALA A 125 11.73 -12.32 -6.64
N MET A 126 10.52 -12.26 -6.07
CA MET A 126 9.80 -13.43 -5.57
C MET A 126 9.43 -14.40 -6.70
N GLY A 127 8.95 -13.90 -7.83
CA GLY A 127 8.59 -14.71 -9.00
C GLY A 127 9.78 -15.51 -9.56
N VAL A 128 10.95 -14.88 -9.61
CA VAL A 128 12.20 -15.55 -10.00
C VAL A 128 12.63 -16.57 -8.93
N PHE A 129 12.52 -16.24 -7.65
CA PHE A 129 12.91 -17.13 -6.55
C PHE A 129 12.06 -18.41 -6.50
N VAL A 130 10.75 -18.29 -6.75
CA VAL A 130 9.83 -19.42 -6.80
C VAL A 130 9.96 -20.18 -8.15
N GLY A 131 10.66 -19.61 -9.13
CA GLY A 131 10.88 -20.22 -10.45
C GLY A 131 9.67 -20.13 -11.38
N VAL A 132 8.70 -19.27 -11.06
CA VAL A 132 7.52 -19.01 -11.92
C VAL A 132 7.82 -18.00 -13.02
N ASP A 133 8.81 -17.13 -12.82
CA ASP A 133 9.24 -16.13 -13.79
C ASP A 133 10.65 -16.37 -14.32
N ALA A 134 10.89 -15.92 -15.56
CA ALA A 134 12.21 -15.91 -16.16
C ALA A 134 13.10 -14.83 -15.53
N VAL A 135 14.43 -15.08 -15.54
CA VAL A 135 15.40 -14.12 -15.02
C VAL A 135 15.25 -12.76 -15.73
N PRO A 136 15.05 -11.66 -14.99
CA PRO A 136 14.80 -10.35 -15.57
C PRO A 136 15.97 -9.87 -16.42
N GLY A 137 15.65 -9.24 -17.55
CA GLY A 137 16.65 -8.66 -18.45
C GLY A 137 17.38 -7.47 -17.82
N PHE A 138 18.48 -7.06 -18.46
CA PHE A 138 19.35 -5.97 -17.97
C PHE A 138 18.60 -4.65 -17.71
N LEU A 139 17.61 -4.32 -18.55
CA LEU A 139 16.81 -3.10 -18.38
C LEU A 139 15.97 -3.12 -17.08
N THR A 140 15.45 -4.29 -16.71
CA THR A 140 14.68 -4.46 -15.46
C THR A 140 15.58 -4.31 -14.23
N TRP A 141 16.84 -4.76 -14.31
CA TRP A 141 17.82 -4.53 -13.25
C TRP A 141 18.14 -3.04 -13.06
N ILE A 142 18.33 -2.30 -14.16
CA ILE A 142 18.51 -0.85 -14.10
C ILE A 142 17.26 -0.17 -13.52
N GLY A 143 16.08 -0.49 -14.02
CA GLY A 143 14.82 0.07 -13.52
C GLY A 143 14.61 -0.22 -12.03
N GLY A 144 14.80 -1.47 -11.61
CA GLY A 144 14.68 -1.89 -10.21
C GLY A 144 15.66 -1.17 -9.29
N SER A 145 16.94 -1.07 -9.69
CA SER A 145 17.94 -0.32 -8.90
C SER A 145 17.61 1.16 -8.79
N LEU A 146 17.14 1.79 -9.87
CA LEU A 146 16.73 3.19 -9.86
C LEU A 146 15.54 3.43 -8.91
N VAL A 147 14.54 2.54 -8.92
CA VAL A 147 13.40 2.61 -8.00
C VAL A 147 13.86 2.47 -6.55
N ILE A 148 14.72 1.50 -6.23
CA ILE A 148 15.25 1.31 -4.87
C ILE A 148 16.00 2.56 -4.38
N LEU A 149 16.88 3.11 -5.22
CA LEU A 149 17.64 4.33 -4.89
C LEU A 149 16.71 5.54 -4.70
N GLY A 150 15.74 5.72 -5.60
CA GLY A 150 14.78 6.82 -5.54
C GLY A 150 13.93 6.77 -4.27
N THR A 151 13.39 5.60 -3.93
CA THR A 151 12.61 5.45 -2.71
C THR A 151 13.46 5.63 -1.46
N GLY A 152 14.68 5.08 -1.43
CA GLY A 152 15.61 5.29 -0.32
C GLY A 152 15.88 6.77 -0.04
N LEU A 153 16.13 7.56 -1.08
CA LEU A 153 16.32 9.00 -0.97
C LEU A 153 15.09 9.71 -0.40
N VAL A 154 13.89 9.37 -0.88
CA VAL A 154 12.64 9.99 -0.40
C VAL A 154 12.35 9.63 1.07
N VAL A 155 12.60 8.39 1.46
CA VAL A 155 12.43 7.94 2.86
C VAL A 155 13.41 8.67 3.78
N LEU A 156 14.69 8.78 3.40
CA LEU A 156 15.71 9.52 4.16
C LEU A 156 15.36 11.01 4.27
N ALA A 157 14.95 11.64 3.18
CA ALA A 157 14.52 13.03 3.19
C ALA A 157 13.30 13.25 4.10
N SER A 158 12.38 12.29 4.14
CA SER A 158 11.19 12.36 4.98
C SER A 158 11.50 12.14 6.46
N ALA A 159 12.46 11.28 6.80
CA ALA A 159 12.92 11.10 8.18
C ALA A 159 13.48 12.41 8.76
N ASN A 160 14.31 13.14 8.00
CA ASN A 160 14.86 14.43 8.41
C ASN A 160 13.77 15.50 8.61
N LYS A 161 12.70 15.45 7.80
CA LYS A 161 11.56 16.38 7.93
C LYS A 161 10.77 16.13 9.22
N ILE A 162 10.58 14.87 9.61
CA ILE A 162 9.88 14.51 10.86
C ILE A 162 10.67 15.01 12.08
N GLU A 163 11.99 14.81 12.11
CA GLU A 163 12.86 15.25 13.21
C GLU A 163 12.84 16.78 13.39
N SER A 164 12.95 17.54 12.29
CA SER A 164 12.95 19.01 12.36
C SER A 164 11.61 19.60 12.83
N HIS A 165 10.48 18.96 12.50
CA HIS A 165 9.17 19.41 12.98
C HIS A 165 9.00 19.17 14.49
N ASP A 166 9.41 17.99 14.99
CA ASP A 166 9.29 17.64 16.41
C ASP A 166 10.16 18.55 17.30
N VAL A 167 11.39 18.87 16.83
CA VAL A 167 12.28 19.80 17.54
C VAL A 167 11.69 21.22 17.62
N SER A 168 11.08 21.73 16.54
CA SER A 168 10.42 23.05 16.54
C SER A 168 9.22 23.10 17.50
N ASP A 169 8.38 22.07 17.49
CA ASP A 169 7.23 21.97 18.40
C ASP A 169 7.67 21.86 19.88
N ALA A 170 8.74 21.13 20.15
CA ALA A 170 9.32 21.01 21.49
C ALA A 170 9.93 22.33 21.98
N ILE A 171 10.62 23.07 21.11
CA ILE A 171 11.16 24.41 21.44
C ILE A 171 10.02 25.37 21.77
N HIS A 172 8.93 25.37 20.99
CA HIS A 172 7.80 26.28 21.23
C HIS A 172 6.96 25.89 22.47
N LYS A 173 6.95 24.61 22.86
CA LYS A 173 6.29 24.15 24.10
C LYS A 173 7.15 24.31 25.36
N THR A 174 8.43 24.68 25.22
CA THR A 174 9.29 24.95 26.37
C THR A 174 9.01 26.38 26.87
N PRO A 175 8.46 26.58 28.08
CA PRO A 175 8.40 27.92 28.66
C PRO A 175 9.83 28.44 28.80
N SER A 176 10.03 29.73 28.51
CA SER A 176 11.29 30.50 28.52
C SER A 176 11.98 30.58 29.90
N THR A 177 12.14 29.45 30.60
CA THR A 177 12.67 29.41 31.97
C THR A 177 13.44 28.11 32.22
N ALA A 178 14.25 27.65 31.27
CA ALA A 178 15.31 26.70 31.57
C ALA A 178 16.55 27.48 32.00
N THR A 179 16.63 27.81 33.29
CA THR A 179 17.84 28.31 33.93
C THR A 179 18.96 27.30 33.69
N VAL A 180 19.96 27.71 32.90
CA VAL A 180 21.22 26.98 32.71
C VAL A 180 21.87 26.81 34.08
N TYR A 181 21.81 25.61 34.66
CA TYR A 181 22.59 25.29 35.86
C TYR A 181 24.06 25.17 35.46
N SER A 182 24.78 26.29 35.53
CA SER A 182 26.24 26.33 35.52
C SER A 182 26.75 25.66 36.81
N CYS A 183 27.18 24.40 36.71
CA CYS A 183 27.90 23.76 37.79
C CYS A 183 29.30 24.36 37.86
N LYS A 184 29.48 25.38 38.70
CA LYS A 184 30.80 25.86 39.12
C LYS A 184 31.45 24.76 39.96
N LEU A 185 32.32 23.99 39.31
CA LEU A 185 33.36 23.19 39.98
C LEU A 185 34.18 24.14 40.88
N LYS A 186 34.09 23.93 42.19
CA LYS A 186 34.96 24.58 43.17
C LYS A 186 36.12 23.62 43.46
N ALA A 187 37.32 24.18 43.32
CA ALA A 187 38.63 23.55 43.54
C ALA A 187 38.77 22.88 44.91
#